data_AF-A0A317E777-F1
#
_entry.id   AF-A0A317E777-F1
#
_cell.length_a   1.000
_cell.length_b   1.000
_cell.length_c   1.000
_cell.angle_alpha   90.00
_cell.angle_beta   90.00
_cell.angle_gamma   90.00
#
_symmetry.space_group_name_H-M   'P 1'
#
loop_
_entity.id
_entity.type
_entity.pdbx_description
1 polymer ?
#
loop_
_entity_poly.entity_id
_entity_poly.type
_entity_poly.pdbx_seq_one_letter_code
_entity_poly.pdbx_strand_id
1 'polypeptide(L)'
;MLRRAIALTTVLVVLFFIGRWAFVGGGEGASAGQSASAPEATTASGTTETTAVAAAPERPAESPAAVTDTAAIVPATPVTFDAEKGRLAGHRAIYDLKLADSDNGSGVAAADGRMVIEFSDTCDGYALTQRLQMRLSDGEGAATTTDFRVANWEATDGRRFRFSTRHIVNGEEDQNFEGTAELKEDGSGVVDYSKPESKEETLPPGTVFPTMHTMQLIEAAKAHKPLLTRMMFDGTSDDLGSNVVGVIGKAGDVNPPGLGGKGLDLLKGLPSWPVRLAFFTTGSNEELPEYEVGFRLYANGISGDIVLDYGDFSIDAVLSDIEALPRPSC
;
A
#
# COMPACT_ATOMS: atom_id res chain seq x y z
N MET A 1 35.24 -13.14 -19.61
CA MET A 1 34.29 -12.15 -19.08
C MET A 1 33.07 -12.90 -18.53
N LEU A 2 33.22 -13.51 -17.34
CA LEU A 2 32.25 -14.51 -16.83
C LEU A 2 32.28 -14.59 -15.28
N ARG A 3 32.48 -13.44 -14.62
CA ARG A 3 32.64 -13.33 -13.14
C ARG A 3 32.12 -11.99 -12.56
N ARG A 4 31.18 -11.33 -13.25
CA ARG A 4 30.57 -10.05 -12.80
C ARG A 4 29.06 -10.13 -12.52
N ALA A 5 28.47 -11.33 -12.52
CA ALA A 5 27.03 -11.55 -12.44
C ALA A 5 26.60 -12.31 -11.16
N ILE A 6 27.26 -12.05 -10.03
CA ILE A 6 27.08 -12.81 -8.76
C ILE A 6 26.89 -11.88 -7.53
N ALA A 7 26.88 -10.56 -7.70
CA ALA A 7 26.80 -9.62 -6.57
C ALA A 7 25.91 -8.41 -6.87
N LEU A 8 24.61 -8.54 -6.59
CA LEU A 8 23.63 -7.48 -6.35
C LEU A 8 22.36 -8.17 -5.80
N THR A 9 22.13 -8.05 -4.50
CA THR A 9 21.03 -8.69 -3.77
C THR A 9 20.72 -7.85 -2.53
N THR A 10 19.44 -7.81 -2.13
CA THR A 10 18.86 -7.01 -1.03
C THR A 10 18.71 -5.53 -1.39
N VAL A 11 17.52 -4.97 -1.06
CA VAL A 11 17.12 -3.55 -0.91
C VAL A 11 15.70 -3.29 -1.49
N LEU A 12 14.95 -2.44 -0.78
CA LEU A 12 13.75 -1.68 -1.16
C LEU A 12 12.33 -2.27 -1.35
N VAL A 13 11.45 -1.45 -0.78
CA VAL A 13 10.00 -1.23 -0.92
C VAL A 13 9.85 0.28 -0.52
N VAL A 14 8.84 1.10 -0.81
CA VAL A 14 7.53 0.99 -1.46
C VAL A 14 7.60 0.48 -2.90
N LEU A 15 6.68 -0.43 -3.23
CA LEU A 15 6.36 -0.90 -4.58
C LEU A 15 7.56 -1.28 -5.45
N PHE A 16 8.36 -2.21 -4.94
CA PHE A 16 9.13 -3.26 -5.63
C PHE A 16 8.70 -4.60 -4.98
N PHE A 17 8.73 -5.80 -5.58
CA PHE A 17 9.29 -6.31 -6.84
C PHE A 17 8.30 -7.24 -7.55
N ILE A 18 8.47 -7.42 -8.86
CA ILE A 18 8.52 -8.79 -9.42
C ILE A 18 9.92 -9.04 -9.93
N GLY A 19 10.56 -10.09 -9.41
CA GLY A 19 11.94 -10.39 -9.81
C GLY A 19 12.73 -11.26 -8.83
N ARG A 20 12.24 -12.47 -8.50
CA ARG A 20 13.00 -13.74 -8.65
C ARG A 20 12.30 -14.99 -8.06
N TRP A 21 11.21 -15.43 -8.68
CA TRP A 21 10.84 -16.86 -8.73
C TRP A 21 10.21 -17.20 -10.09
N ALA A 22 11.06 -17.31 -11.10
CA ALA A 22 10.81 -18.10 -12.30
C ALA A 22 11.99 -19.08 -12.44
N PHE A 23 11.71 -20.33 -12.81
CA PHE A 23 12.62 -21.49 -12.80
C PHE A 23 13.00 -22.10 -11.43
N VAL A 24 12.02 -22.78 -10.80
CA VAL A 24 12.22 -24.19 -10.43
C VAL A 24 11.07 -25.00 -11.00
N GLY A 25 11.33 -25.83 -12.00
CA GLY A 25 10.31 -26.70 -12.61
C GLY A 25 10.69 -27.30 -13.96
N GLY A 26 11.44 -28.41 -13.97
CA GLY A 26 11.62 -29.26 -15.16
C GLY A 26 12.98 -29.96 -15.28
N GLY A 27 13.03 -31.26 -14.94
CA GLY A 27 14.23 -32.10 -15.16
C GLY A 27 14.26 -33.36 -14.28
N GLU A 28 13.93 -34.52 -14.84
CA GLU A 28 13.86 -35.84 -14.18
C GLU A 28 15.22 -36.44 -13.79
N GLY A 29 15.26 -37.40 -12.85
CA GLY A 29 16.44 -38.26 -12.66
C GLY A 29 16.48 -39.14 -11.39
N ALA A 30 15.97 -40.37 -11.49
CA ALA A 30 15.87 -41.34 -10.39
C ALA A 30 17.20 -41.87 -9.79
N SER A 31 17.20 -42.18 -8.49
CA SER A 31 17.45 -43.52 -7.88
C SER A 31 17.49 -43.40 -6.34
N ALA A 32 17.38 -44.41 -5.47
CA ALA A 32 16.74 -45.73 -5.36
C ALA A 32 17.27 -46.32 -4.03
N GLY A 33 16.45 -47.03 -3.24
CA GLY A 33 16.85 -47.66 -1.96
C GLY A 33 15.81 -47.46 -0.84
N GLN A 34 14.72 -48.23 -0.78
CA GLN A 34 14.59 -49.52 -0.07
C GLN A 34 15.15 -49.49 1.37
N SER A 35 14.39 -49.79 2.42
CA SER A 35 13.56 -51.01 2.66
C SER A 35 12.31 -50.73 3.51
N ALA A 36 11.13 -51.29 3.22
CA ALA A 36 10.53 -52.50 3.85
C ALA A 36 10.50 -52.47 5.41
N SER A 37 9.39 -52.74 6.12
CA SER A 37 8.27 -53.67 5.85
C SER A 37 7.01 -53.42 6.72
N ALA A 38 5.86 -53.98 6.31
CA ALA A 38 4.57 -54.06 7.04
C ALA A 38 4.42 -55.47 7.71
N PRO A 39 3.26 -55.97 8.25
CA PRO A 39 1.87 -55.44 8.26
C PRO A 39 1.03 -55.69 9.56
N GLU A 40 -0.31 -55.51 9.42
CA GLU A 40 -1.45 -56.06 10.23
C GLU A 40 -1.88 -55.34 11.55
N ALA A 41 -3.15 -55.34 12.00
CA ALA A 41 -4.43 -55.85 11.43
C ALA A 41 -5.75 -55.34 12.11
N THR A 42 -6.78 -55.04 11.29
CA THR A 42 -8.18 -55.57 11.35
C THR A 42 -9.29 -55.03 12.31
N THR A 43 -10.54 -55.06 11.79
CA THR A 43 -11.90 -54.90 12.41
C THR A 43 -12.32 -53.50 12.92
N ALA A 44 -13.41 -52.86 12.44
CA ALA A 44 -14.88 -53.19 12.46
C ALA A 44 -15.56 -52.84 13.81
N SER A 45 -16.82 -52.41 13.97
CA SER A 45 -17.98 -52.08 13.10
C SER A 45 -19.05 -51.33 13.94
N GLY A 46 -20.13 -50.79 13.35
CA GLY A 46 -21.36 -50.35 14.08
C GLY A 46 -21.83 -48.92 13.75
N THR A 47 -22.68 -48.70 12.75
CA THR A 47 -24.17 -48.80 12.78
C THR A 47 -24.89 -47.68 13.56
N THR A 48 -25.26 -46.63 12.81
CA THR A 48 -26.63 -46.09 12.62
C THR A 48 -27.64 -46.08 13.79
N GLU A 49 -28.21 -44.89 14.08
CA GLU A 49 -29.68 -44.75 14.18
C GLU A 49 -30.18 -43.30 13.99
N THR A 50 -31.45 -43.17 13.58
CA THR A 50 -32.14 -41.93 13.25
C THR A 50 -33.37 -41.79 14.14
N THR A 51 -33.60 -40.63 14.77
CA THR A 51 -34.97 -40.17 15.08
C THR A 51 -35.04 -38.66 15.20
N ALA A 52 -36.24 -38.10 15.01
CA ALA A 52 -36.51 -36.66 14.99
C ALA A 52 -37.72 -36.30 15.87
N VAL A 53 -37.89 -34.99 16.10
CA VAL A 53 -39.11 -34.31 16.61
C VAL A 53 -39.45 -34.50 18.10
N ALA A 54 -39.44 -33.39 18.87
CA ALA A 54 -40.66 -32.82 19.48
C ALA A 54 -40.45 -31.51 20.28
N ALA A 55 -41.34 -30.56 20.03
CA ALA A 55 -41.97 -29.58 20.94
C ALA A 55 -41.15 -28.71 21.94
N ALA A 56 -41.43 -27.41 21.90
CA ALA A 56 -41.12 -26.43 22.95
C ALA A 56 -42.30 -26.24 23.94
N PRO A 57 -42.09 -25.59 25.09
CA PRO A 57 -43.12 -24.88 25.83
C PRO A 57 -43.06 -23.35 25.59
N GLU A 58 -44.21 -22.70 25.81
CA GLU A 58 -44.49 -21.31 25.43
C GLU A 58 -43.89 -20.27 26.39
N ARG A 59 -43.73 -19.02 25.90
CA ARG A 59 -43.61 -17.82 26.74
C ARG A 59 -44.75 -16.85 26.42
N PRO A 60 -45.24 -16.08 27.41
CA PRO A 60 -46.50 -15.34 27.29
C PRO A 60 -46.39 -14.14 26.35
N ALA A 61 -47.53 -13.77 25.77
CA ALA A 61 -47.65 -12.65 24.84
C ALA A 61 -47.65 -11.29 25.57
N GLU A 62 -46.80 -10.37 25.11
CA GLU A 62 -46.98 -8.93 25.34
C GLU A 62 -47.60 -8.28 24.09
N SER A 63 -48.55 -7.38 24.32
CA SER A 63 -49.29 -6.65 23.28
C SER A 63 -48.47 -5.45 22.78
N PRO A 64 -48.45 -5.15 21.46
CA PRO A 64 -47.55 -4.14 20.92
C PRO A 64 -47.98 -2.71 21.29
N ALA A 65 -47.12 -2.00 22.02
CA ALA A 65 -47.18 -0.55 22.09
C ALA A 65 -46.71 0.03 20.74
N ALA A 66 -47.54 0.85 20.12
CA ALA A 66 -47.22 1.48 18.84
C ALA A 66 -46.11 2.54 19.01
N VAL A 67 -44.86 2.15 18.72
CA VAL A 67 -43.78 3.11 18.51
C VAL A 67 -43.89 3.62 17.08
N THR A 68 -44.34 4.86 16.92
CA THR A 68 -44.27 5.58 15.64
C THR A 68 -42.80 5.92 15.36
N ASP A 69 -42.10 4.98 14.70
CA ASP A 69 -40.74 5.19 14.23
C ASP A 69 -40.73 6.25 13.12
N THR A 70 -40.61 7.50 13.55
CA THR A 70 -40.36 8.63 12.66
C THR A 70 -38.89 8.60 12.33
N ALA A 71 -38.53 7.78 11.35
CA ALA A 71 -37.19 7.74 10.78
C ALA A 71 -36.83 9.15 10.27
N ALA A 72 -36.16 9.91 11.12
CA ALA A 72 -35.69 11.25 10.78
C ALA A 72 -34.65 11.09 9.66
N ILE A 73 -35.01 11.55 8.47
CA ILE A 73 -34.05 11.75 7.39
C ILE A 73 -33.07 12.82 7.89
N VAL A 74 -31.96 12.38 8.47
CA VAL A 74 -30.85 13.26 8.82
C VAL A 74 -30.38 13.85 7.49
N PRO A 75 -30.49 15.17 7.27
CA PRO A 75 -29.98 15.75 6.04
C PRO A 75 -28.47 15.49 6.01
N ALA A 76 -28.00 14.84 4.96
CA ALA A 76 -26.57 14.64 4.75
C ALA A 76 -25.91 16.02 4.64
N THR A 77 -25.29 16.47 5.73
CA THR A 77 -24.48 17.68 5.74
C THR A 77 -23.40 17.51 4.68
N PRO A 78 -23.24 18.44 3.73
CA PRO A 78 -22.18 18.35 2.74
C PRO A 78 -20.84 18.28 3.48
N VAL A 79 -20.06 17.24 3.19
CA VAL A 79 -18.73 17.02 3.79
C VAL A 79 -17.78 18.05 3.17
N THR A 80 -17.72 19.23 3.77
CA THR A 80 -16.81 20.31 3.34
C THR A 80 -15.40 20.02 3.84
N PHE A 81 -14.47 19.80 2.91
CA PHE A 81 -13.04 19.75 3.21
C PHE A 81 -12.56 21.12 3.74
N ASP A 82 -12.13 21.16 5.00
CA ASP A 82 -11.71 22.39 5.68
C ASP A 82 -10.24 22.71 5.39
N ALA A 83 -9.96 23.08 4.13
CA ALA A 83 -8.63 23.39 3.60
C ALA A 83 -7.88 24.47 4.40
N GLU A 84 -8.61 25.34 5.09
CA GLU A 84 -8.11 26.44 5.93
C GLU A 84 -7.18 25.97 7.06
N LYS A 85 -7.28 24.71 7.51
CA LYS A 85 -6.46 24.16 8.60
C LYS A 85 -5.17 23.47 8.14
N GLY A 86 -4.89 23.40 6.83
CA GLY A 86 -3.69 22.76 6.29
C GLY A 86 -3.58 21.25 6.54
N ARG A 87 -4.67 20.60 6.96
CA ARG A 87 -4.75 19.14 7.14
C ARG A 87 -5.15 18.46 5.83
N LEU A 88 -4.75 17.20 5.65
CA LEU A 88 -5.08 16.42 4.47
C LEU A 88 -6.50 15.84 4.56
N ALA A 89 -7.16 15.62 3.43
CA ALA A 89 -8.52 15.09 3.36
C ALA A 89 -8.54 13.61 3.71
N GLY A 90 -9.41 13.21 4.66
CA GLY A 90 -9.76 11.80 4.85
C GLY A 90 -10.47 11.27 3.60
N HIS A 91 -9.98 10.19 2.99
CA HIS A 91 -10.52 9.64 1.76
C HIS A 91 -10.20 8.15 1.57
N ARG A 92 -11.07 7.42 0.84
CA ARG A 92 -10.73 6.14 0.23
C ARG A 92 -10.65 6.33 -1.28
N ALA A 93 -9.51 5.97 -1.87
CA ALA A 93 -9.28 5.97 -3.31
C ALA A 93 -9.07 4.53 -3.83
N ILE A 94 -9.67 4.22 -4.98
CA ILE A 94 -9.53 2.94 -5.67
C ILE A 94 -8.92 3.19 -7.04
N TYR A 95 -7.84 2.48 -7.34
CA TYR A 95 -7.10 2.57 -8.59
C TYR A 95 -7.12 1.22 -9.31
N ASP A 96 -7.44 1.22 -10.59
CA ASP A 96 -7.30 0.04 -11.44
C ASP A 96 -5.92 0.02 -12.09
N LEU A 97 -5.21 -1.10 -11.95
CA LEU A 97 -3.82 -1.27 -12.37
C LEU A 97 -3.76 -1.95 -13.74
N LYS A 98 -2.92 -1.43 -14.63
CA LYS A 98 -2.65 -2.00 -15.95
C LYS A 98 -1.19 -1.75 -16.36
N LEU A 99 -0.64 -2.62 -17.20
CA LEU A 99 0.65 -2.34 -17.84
C LEU A 99 0.54 -1.09 -18.72
N ALA A 100 1.47 -0.15 -18.55
CA ALA A 100 1.54 1.08 -19.34
C ALA A 100 2.59 0.96 -20.45
N ASP A 101 3.81 0.54 -20.09
CA ASP A 101 4.90 0.24 -21.03
C ASP A 101 5.76 -0.93 -20.52
N SER A 102 6.52 -1.57 -21.41
CA SER A 102 7.45 -2.65 -21.07
C SER A 102 8.53 -2.84 -22.13
N ASP A 103 9.78 -2.87 -21.69
CA ASP A 103 10.95 -3.11 -22.54
C ASP A 103 11.07 -4.56 -23.02
N ASN A 104 11.82 -4.74 -24.11
CA ASN A 104 12.20 -6.05 -24.62
C ASN A 104 13.20 -6.74 -23.68
N GLY A 105 12.70 -7.46 -22.68
CA GLY A 105 13.51 -8.25 -21.75
C GLY A 105 13.09 -8.16 -20.28
N SER A 106 12.11 -7.33 -19.93
CA SER A 106 11.57 -7.19 -18.57
C SER A 106 10.99 -8.49 -18.00
N GLY A 107 10.60 -9.43 -18.87
CA GLY A 107 9.83 -10.62 -18.49
C GLY A 107 8.34 -10.34 -18.24
N VAL A 108 7.87 -9.11 -18.43
CA VAL A 108 6.47 -8.72 -18.28
C VAL A 108 5.83 -8.54 -19.66
N ALA A 109 4.73 -9.28 -19.91
CA ALA A 109 3.92 -9.15 -21.13
C ALA A 109 2.52 -8.60 -20.85
N ALA A 110 2.00 -8.77 -19.63
CA ALA A 110 0.76 -8.14 -19.17
C ALA A 110 0.80 -7.94 -17.65
N ALA A 111 0.09 -6.91 -17.19
CA ALA A 111 -0.17 -6.62 -15.80
C ALA A 111 -1.64 -6.19 -15.63
N ASP A 112 -2.30 -6.75 -14.62
CA ASP A 112 -3.67 -6.39 -14.24
C ASP A 112 -3.82 -6.42 -12.70
N GLY A 113 -4.61 -5.51 -12.13
CA GLY A 113 -4.76 -5.47 -10.68
C GLY A 113 -5.60 -4.31 -10.17
N ARG A 114 -5.57 -4.13 -8.85
CA ARG A 114 -6.23 -3.04 -8.14
C ARG A 114 -5.43 -2.61 -6.92
N MET A 115 -5.37 -1.30 -6.70
CA MET A 115 -4.87 -0.69 -5.48
C MET A 115 -6.00 0.04 -4.76
N VAL A 116 -6.08 -0.10 -3.45
CA VAL A 116 -6.99 0.66 -2.58
C VAL A 116 -6.15 1.36 -1.53
N ILE A 117 -6.36 2.66 -1.36
CA ILE A 117 -5.76 3.47 -0.29
C ILE A 117 -6.90 4.06 0.55
N GLU A 118 -6.86 3.85 1.86
CA GLU A 118 -7.69 4.56 2.83
C GLU A 118 -6.81 5.45 3.69
N PHE A 119 -6.99 6.76 3.58
CA PHE A 119 -6.31 7.76 4.39
C PHE A 119 -7.31 8.42 5.34
N SER A 120 -7.02 8.45 6.64
CA SER A 120 -7.92 8.96 7.68
C SER A 120 -7.26 10.07 8.49
N ASP A 121 -7.92 11.23 8.57
CA ASP A 121 -7.58 12.32 9.47
C ASP A 121 -8.06 11.96 10.89
N THR A 122 -7.15 11.64 11.82
CA THR A 122 -7.49 11.30 13.23
C THR A 122 -7.26 12.50 14.15
N CYS A 123 -7.62 12.41 15.42
CA CYS A 123 -7.48 13.54 16.35
C CYS A 123 -6.02 13.97 16.55
N ASP A 124 -5.14 12.99 16.68
CA ASP A 124 -3.74 13.09 17.07
C ASP A 124 -2.75 12.71 15.96
N GLY A 125 -3.23 12.24 14.82
CA GLY A 125 -2.40 11.88 13.67
C GLY A 125 -3.19 11.64 12.39
N TYR A 126 -2.56 10.88 11.50
CA TYR A 126 -3.10 10.37 10.25
C TYR A 126 -2.90 8.86 10.23
N ALA A 127 -3.89 8.11 9.75
CA ALA A 127 -3.76 6.68 9.50
C ALA A 127 -3.89 6.40 8.01
N LEU A 128 -2.97 5.63 7.44
CA LEU A 128 -3.06 5.14 6.08
C LEU A 128 -3.11 3.61 6.09
N THR A 129 -4.04 3.04 5.34
CA THR A 129 -3.95 1.65 4.90
C THR A 129 -3.90 1.61 3.37
N GLN A 130 -3.08 0.73 2.83
CA GLN A 130 -2.98 0.47 1.41
C GLN A 130 -2.99 -1.03 1.17
N ARG A 131 -3.75 -1.47 0.18
CA ARG A 131 -3.63 -2.81 -0.39
C ARG A 131 -3.54 -2.72 -1.89
N LEU A 132 -2.42 -3.17 -2.43
CA LEU A 132 -2.22 -3.40 -3.86
C LEU A 132 -2.27 -4.90 -4.11
N GLN A 133 -3.11 -5.35 -5.04
CA GLN A 133 -3.09 -6.70 -5.55
C GLN A 133 -2.93 -6.65 -7.06
N MET A 134 -1.89 -7.32 -7.58
CA MET A 134 -1.55 -7.30 -9.00
C MET A 134 -1.15 -8.70 -9.47
N ARG A 135 -1.62 -9.07 -10.65
CA ARG A 135 -1.16 -10.20 -11.44
C ARG A 135 -0.27 -9.67 -12.56
N LEU A 136 0.86 -10.32 -12.74
CA LEU A 136 1.85 -10.03 -13.77
C LEU A 136 2.18 -11.33 -14.48
N SER A 137 2.15 -11.33 -15.81
CA SER A 137 2.41 -12.52 -16.62
C SER A 137 3.40 -12.27 -17.74
N ASP A 138 4.20 -13.27 -18.04
CA ASP A 138 5.15 -13.27 -19.14
C ASP A 138 4.49 -13.66 -20.48
N GLY A 139 5.29 -13.66 -21.56
CA GLY A 139 4.84 -14.03 -22.90
C GLY A 139 4.70 -15.55 -23.12
N GLU A 140 5.13 -16.39 -22.17
CA GLU A 140 5.04 -17.85 -22.22
C GLU A 140 3.82 -18.39 -21.44
N GLY A 141 3.15 -17.51 -20.67
CA GLY A 141 1.93 -17.79 -19.93
C GLY A 141 2.15 -18.09 -18.44
N ALA A 142 3.38 -17.98 -17.93
CA ALA A 142 3.60 -17.99 -16.49
C ALA A 142 3.09 -16.68 -15.89
N ALA A 143 2.62 -16.73 -14.64
CA ALA A 143 2.12 -15.56 -13.95
C ALA A 143 2.47 -15.60 -12.47
N THR A 144 2.83 -14.44 -11.94
CA THR A 144 3.03 -14.21 -10.51
C THR A 144 1.95 -13.25 -10.01
N THR A 145 1.40 -13.55 -8.82
CA THR A 145 0.47 -12.66 -8.13
C THR A 145 1.15 -12.05 -6.92
N THR A 146 1.13 -10.73 -6.79
CA THR A 146 1.59 -9.99 -5.61
C THR A 146 0.40 -9.38 -4.87
N ASP A 147 0.39 -9.45 -3.54
CA ASP A 147 -0.54 -8.78 -2.64
C ASP A 147 0.30 -8.04 -1.58
N PHE A 148 0.40 -6.73 -1.75
CA PHE A 148 1.20 -5.83 -0.94
C PHE A 148 0.28 -5.02 -0.02
N ARG A 149 0.56 -5.05 1.29
CA ARG A 149 -0.29 -4.47 2.32
C ARG A 149 0.53 -3.57 3.24
N VAL A 150 0.10 -2.32 3.36
CA VAL A 150 0.67 -1.34 4.30
C VAL A 150 -0.43 -0.89 5.25
N ALA A 151 -0.10 -0.78 6.52
CA ALA A 151 -0.89 -0.06 7.51
C ALA A 151 0.08 0.78 8.34
N ASN A 152 -0.10 2.11 8.34
CA ASN A 152 0.71 3.00 9.15
C ASN A 152 -0.12 4.08 9.86
N TRP A 153 0.49 4.68 10.87
CA TRP A 153 -0.03 5.84 11.58
C TRP A 153 1.10 6.82 11.86
N GLU A 154 0.84 8.11 11.67
CA GLU A 154 1.80 9.20 11.82
C GLU A 154 1.19 10.32 12.66
N ALA A 155 1.88 10.75 13.72
CA ALA A 155 1.40 11.84 14.58
C ALA A 155 1.32 13.18 13.82
N THR A 156 0.40 14.08 14.22
CA THR A 156 0.24 15.39 13.56
C THR A 156 1.45 16.32 13.67
N ASP A 157 2.38 16.03 14.57
CA ASP A 157 3.66 16.74 14.70
C ASP A 157 4.79 16.13 13.85
N GLY A 158 4.52 15.03 13.15
CA GLY A 158 5.48 14.35 12.27
C GLY A 158 6.58 13.59 12.99
N ARG A 159 6.51 13.42 14.32
CA ARG A 159 7.61 12.87 15.13
C ARG A 159 7.42 11.45 15.62
N ARG A 160 6.25 10.84 15.42
CA ARG A 160 6.00 9.44 15.77
C ARG A 160 5.32 8.73 14.61
N PHE A 161 5.82 7.55 14.30
CA PHE A 161 5.35 6.71 13.22
C PHE A 161 5.22 5.26 13.71
N ARG A 162 4.17 4.58 13.26
CA ARG A 162 4.01 3.13 13.45
C ARG A 162 3.68 2.52 12.11
N PHE A 163 4.33 1.43 11.75
CA PHE A 163 4.21 0.79 10.45
C PHE A 163 4.01 -0.72 10.57
N SER A 164 3.31 -1.27 9.59
CA SER A 164 3.19 -2.69 9.29
C SER A 164 3.11 -2.84 7.77
N THR A 165 4.06 -3.57 7.21
CA THR A 165 4.23 -3.78 5.78
C THR A 165 4.37 -5.28 5.52
N ARG A 166 3.54 -5.82 4.64
CA ARG A 166 3.53 -7.25 4.30
C ARG A 166 3.49 -7.42 2.78
N HIS A 167 4.42 -8.22 2.26
CA HIS A 167 4.48 -8.61 0.87
C HIS A 167 4.16 -10.10 0.74
N ILE A 168 3.16 -10.43 -0.08
CA ILE A 168 2.70 -11.80 -0.29
C ILE A 168 2.82 -12.13 -1.78
N VAL A 169 3.63 -13.13 -2.11
CA VAL A 169 3.90 -13.57 -3.49
C VAL A 169 3.29 -14.96 -3.68
N ASN A 170 2.42 -15.12 -4.67
CA ASN A 170 1.70 -16.36 -4.99
C ASN A 170 0.93 -16.99 -3.80
N GLY A 171 0.61 -16.19 -2.77
CA GLY A 171 -0.07 -16.63 -1.55
C GLY A 171 0.85 -16.90 -0.35
N GLU A 172 2.16 -16.87 -0.54
CA GLU A 172 3.17 -17.06 0.50
C GLU A 172 3.74 -15.70 0.97
N GLU A 173 3.99 -15.52 2.26
CA GLU A 173 4.55 -14.27 2.80
C GLU A 173 6.06 -14.20 2.51
N ASP A 174 6.45 -13.24 1.68
CA ASP A 174 7.84 -13.00 1.25
C ASP A 174 8.56 -12.08 2.25
N GLN A 175 7.91 -10.99 2.66
CA GLN A 175 8.47 -9.99 3.58
C GLN A 175 7.42 -9.48 4.58
N ASN A 176 7.88 -9.16 5.79
CA ASN A 176 7.05 -8.65 6.87
C ASN A 176 7.85 -7.71 7.78
N PHE A 177 7.57 -6.40 7.71
CA PHE A 177 8.20 -5.37 8.54
C PHE A 177 7.14 -4.73 9.44
N GLU A 178 7.38 -4.72 10.75
CA GLU A 178 6.47 -4.12 11.74
C GLU A 178 7.30 -3.40 12.79
N GLY A 179 6.93 -2.16 13.14
CA GLY A 179 7.69 -1.38 14.12
C GLY A 179 7.14 0.01 14.41
N THR A 180 7.91 0.76 15.19
CA THR A 180 7.67 2.16 15.52
C THR A 180 8.93 2.98 15.29
N ALA A 181 8.79 4.26 14.94
CA ALA A 181 9.89 5.19 14.84
C ALA A 181 9.57 6.52 15.51
N GLU A 182 10.55 7.11 16.20
CA GLU A 182 10.46 8.41 16.86
C GLU A 182 11.56 9.35 16.36
N LEU A 183 11.19 10.59 16.01
CA LEU A 183 12.09 11.64 15.54
C LEU A 183 12.22 12.78 16.56
N LYS A 184 13.44 13.31 16.67
CA LYS A 184 13.78 14.55 17.35
C LYS A 184 13.48 15.75 16.45
N GLU A 185 13.64 16.96 16.99
CA GLU A 185 13.35 18.21 16.27
C GLU A 185 14.25 18.45 15.04
N ASP A 186 15.43 17.82 14.97
CA ASP A 186 16.33 17.86 13.82
C ASP A 186 16.05 16.76 12.76
N GLY A 187 14.99 15.96 12.96
CA GLY A 187 14.65 14.82 12.12
C GLY A 187 15.58 13.62 12.29
N SER A 188 16.53 13.62 13.23
CA SER A 188 17.24 12.39 13.62
C SER A 188 16.36 11.56 14.56
N GLY A 189 16.51 10.24 14.55
CA GLY A 189 15.56 9.40 15.28
C GLY A 189 16.04 7.99 15.55
N VAL A 190 15.11 7.19 16.06
CA VAL A 190 15.27 5.76 16.31
C VAL A 190 14.08 5.04 15.69
N VAL A 191 14.34 3.86 15.11
CA VAL A 191 13.32 2.90 14.70
C VAL A 191 13.49 1.61 15.50
N ASP A 192 12.40 1.18 16.12
CA ASP A 192 12.26 -0.08 16.84
C ASP A 192 11.48 -1.06 15.96
N TYR A 193 12.19 -2.00 15.36
CA TYR A 193 11.58 -3.11 14.64
C TYR A 193 11.13 -4.21 15.61
N SER A 194 10.00 -4.82 15.26
CA SER A 194 9.42 -6.00 15.90
C SER A 194 9.34 -7.20 14.94
N LYS A 195 9.41 -6.95 13.62
CA LYS A 195 9.56 -7.95 12.55
C LYS A 195 10.49 -7.42 11.44
N PRO A 196 11.22 -8.31 10.72
CA PRO A 196 11.21 -9.78 10.85
C PRO A 196 11.87 -10.28 12.14
N GLU A 197 12.77 -9.50 12.71
CA GLU A 197 13.35 -9.68 14.04
C GLU A 197 13.30 -8.37 14.83
N SER A 198 13.54 -8.44 16.14
CA SER A 198 13.60 -7.23 16.97
C SER A 198 14.99 -6.62 16.90
N LYS A 199 15.09 -5.42 16.30
CA LYS A 199 16.31 -4.61 16.18
C LYS A 199 15.97 -3.14 16.38
N GLU A 200 16.91 -2.39 16.94
CA GLU A 200 16.85 -0.93 17.07
C GLU A 200 17.86 -0.32 16.10
N GLU A 201 17.46 0.67 15.30
CA GLU A 201 18.35 1.36 14.36
C GLU A 201 18.17 2.89 14.42
N THR A 202 19.22 3.63 14.05
CA THR A 202 19.24 5.10 14.11
C THR A 202 18.89 5.72 12.76
N LEU A 203 17.88 6.58 12.73
CA LEU A 203 17.52 7.38 11.56
C LEU A 203 18.36 8.67 11.50
N PRO A 204 18.94 9.02 10.33
CA PRO A 204 19.82 10.18 10.20
C PRO A 204 19.06 11.51 10.33
N PRO A 205 19.75 12.62 10.67
CA PRO A 205 19.14 13.96 10.71
C PRO A 205 18.46 14.33 9.39
N GLY A 206 17.35 15.08 9.48
CA GLY A 206 16.54 15.48 8.32
C GLY A 206 15.62 14.41 7.75
N THR A 207 15.46 13.26 8.43
CA THR A 207 14.45 12.24 8.08
C THR A 207 13.04 12.80 8.30
N VAL A 208 12.11 12.42 7.42
CA VAL A 208 10.68 12.69 7.54
C VAL A 208 9.88 11.41 7.29
N PHE A 209 8.65 11.36 7.80
CA PHE A 209 7.69 10.29 7.50
C PHE A 209 6.79 10.67 6.29
N PRO A 210 6.06 9.71 5.67
CA PRO A 210 5.42 9.91 4.37
C PRO A 210 4.31 10.97 4.32
N THR A 211 3.57 11.16 5.41
CA THR A 211 2.50 12.19 5.47
C THR A 211 3.11 13.59 5.56
N MET A 212 4.11 13.79 6.42
CA MET A 212 4.89 15.02 6.47
C MET A 212 5.62 15.30 5.16
N HIS A 213 6.10 14.27 4.45
CA HIS A 213 6.68 14.44 3.11
C HIS A 213 5.62 14.96 2.12
N THR A 214 4.43 14.37 2.11
CA THR A 214 3.30 14.80 1.27
C THR A 214 2.87 16.24 1.57
N MET A 215 2.78 16.63 2.85
CA MET A 215 2.53 18.02 3.23
C MET A 215 3.63 18.96 2.73
N GLN A 216 4.90 18.57 2.84
CA GLN A 216 6.02 19.39 2.36
C GLN A 216 6.06 19.52 0.83
N LEU A 217 5.61 18.51 0.08
CA LEU A 217 5.38 18.62 -1.37
C LEU A 217 4.29 19.66 -1.67
N ILE A 218 3.15 19.62 -0.97
CA ILE A 218 2.06 20.59 -1.15
C ILE A 218 2.53 22.02 -0.83
N GLU A 219 3.25 22.22 0.28
CA GLU A 219 3.75 23.55 0.66
C GLU A 219 4.87 24.05 -0.29
N ALA A 220 5.74 23.15 -0.78
CA ALA A 220 6.69 23.49 -1.84
C ALA A 220 5.97 23.91 -3.13
N ALA A 221 4.91 23.18 -3.52
CA ALA A 221 4.14 23.44 -4.72
C ALA A 221 3.35 24.76 -4.66
N LYS A 222 2.72 25.06 -3.52
CA LYS A 222 2.09 26.37 -3.21
C LYS A 222 3.11 27.51 -3.24
N ALA A 223 4.32 27.28 -2.73
CA ALA A 223 5.43 28.25 -2.74
C ALA A 223 6.19 28.33 -4.08
N HIS A 224 5.70 27.67 -5.14
CA HIS A 224 6.33 27.60 -6.48
C HIS A 224 7.78 27.08 -6.47
N LYS A 225 8.15 26.24 -5.50
CA LYS A 225 9.44 25.55 -5.46
C LYS A 225 9.33 24.29 -6.33
N PRO A 226 10.09 24.17 -7.43
CA PRO A 226 9.96 23.07 -8.39
C PRO A 226 10.66 21.79 -7.94
N LEU A 227 11.37 21.81 -6.81
CA LEU A 227 12.17 20.71 -6.29
C LEU A 227 12.05 20.62 -4.77
N LEU A 228 11.84 19.41 -4.27
CA LEU A 228 11.96 19.03 -2.87
C LEU A 228 12.90 17.84 -2.78
N THR A 229 13.83 17.84 -1.81
CA THR A 229 14.67 16.68 -1.51
C THR A 229 14.62 16.41 -0.02
N ARG A 230 14.36 15.16 0.37
CA ARG A 230 14.28 14.73 1.77
C ARG A 230 14.85 13.33 1.94
N MET A 231 15.41 13.06 3.11
CA MET A 231 15.50 11.70 3.61
C MET A 231 14.10 11.29 4.07
N MET A 232 13.57 10.16 3.59
CA MET A 232 12.28 9.66 3.99
C MET A 232 12.41 8.24 4.54
N PHE A 233 11.78 7.99 5.68
CA PHE A 233 11.58 6.65 6.22
C PHE A 233 10.10 6.30 6.11
N ASP A 234 9.77 5.17 5.48
CA ASP A 234 8.38 4.73 5.27
C ASP A 234 8.04 3.40 5.97
N GLY A 235 9.02 2.74 6.59
CA GLY A 235 8.83 1.48 7.31
C GLY A 235 8.45 0.31 6.41
N THR A 236 8.95 0.29 5.17
CA THR A 236 8.58 -0.74 4.19
C THR A 236 9.70 -1.70 3.79
N SER A 237 10.97 -1.34 3.99
CA SER A 237 12.13 -2.25 3.98
C SER A 237 12.90 -2.19 5.30
N ASP A 238 14.03 -2.90 5.40
CA ASP A 238 15.01 -2.79 6.49
C ASP A 238 16.06 -1.69 6.28
N ASP A 239 15.91 -0.87 5.23
CA ASP A 239 16.78 0.27 4.94
C ASP A 239 16.50 1.45 5.87
N LEU A 240 17.53 2.24 6.18
CA LEU A 240 17.44 3.43 7.08
C LEU A 240 16.79 4.67 6.42
N GLY A 241 15.93 4.43 5.43
CA GLY A 241 15.29 5.43 4.60
C GLY A 241 15.99 5.70 3.26
N SER A 242 15.25 6.30 2.34
CA SER A 242 15.70 6.69 1.00
C SER A 242 15.84 8.20 0.88
N ASN A 243 16.80 8.65 0.06
CA ASN A 243 16.80 10.02 -0.42
C ASN A 243 15.73 10.14 -1.51
N VAL A 244 14.67 10.89 -1.23
CA VAL A 244 13.57 11.14 -2.17
C VAL A 244 13.78 12.49 -2.83
N VAL A 245 13.85 12.49 -4.16
CA VAL A 245 13.94 13.71 -4.99
C VAL A 245 12.59 13.90 -5.68
N GLY A 246 11.83 14.91 -5.24
CA GLY A 246 10.55 15.27 -5.81
C GLY A 246 10.63 16.48 -6.74
N VAL A 247 10.33 16.27 -8.02
CA VAL A 247 10.15 17.32 -9.03
C VAL A 247 8.67 17.70 -9.10
N ILE A 248 8.38 19.01 -8.98
CA ILE A 248 7.04 19.56 -8.93
C ILE A 248 6.80 20.42 -10.17
N GLY A 249 5.87 20.00 -11.03
CA GLY A 249 5.50 20.72 -12.23
C GLY A 249 4.52 21.88 -11.98
N LYS A 250 4.01 22.47 -13.07
CA LYS A 250 3.11 23.63 -12.99
C LYS A 250 1.73 23.24 -12.44
N ALA A 251 1.17 24.13 -11.62
CA ALA A 251 -0.19 24.03 -11.14
C ALA A 251 -1.21 24.01 -12.29
N GLY A 252 -2.33 23.33 -12.08
CA GLY A 252 -3.51 23.38 -12.94
C GLY A 252 -4.74 22.80 -12.27
N ASP A 253 -5.91 23.09 -12.82
CA ASP A 253 -7.18 22.42 -12.49
C ASP A 253 -7.41 21.35 -13.57
N VAL A 254 -7.13 20.09 -13.23
CA VAL A 254 -7.20 18.94 -14.13
C VAL A 254 -7.82 17.80 -13.34
N ASN A 255 -8.92 17.24 -13.84
CA ASN A 255 -9.59 16.10 -13.25
C ASN A 255 -8.98 14.78 -13.78
N PRO A 256 -9.03 13.66 -13.02
CA PRO A 256 -8.54 12.38 -13.50
C PRO A 256 -9.45 11.87 -14.64
N PRO A 257 -8.91 11.48 -15.81
CA PRO A 257 -9.71 10.99 -16.93
C PRO A 257 -10.46 9.69 -16.63
N GLY A 258 -9.96 8.86 -15.71
CA GLY A 258 -10.60 7.60 -15.29
C GLY A 258 -11.80 7.77 -14.33
N LEU A 259 -11.94 8.93 -13.68
CA LEU A 259 -12.90 9.10 -12.59
C LEU A 259 -14.31 9.42 -13.12
N GLY A 260 -15.19 8.42 -13.14
CA GLY A 260 -16.55 8.45 -13.71
C GLY A 260 -17.59 9.35 -13.00
N GLY A 261 -17.16 10.41 -12.31
CA GLY A 261 -18.03 11.42 -11.70
C GLY A 261 -18.35 11.20 -10.22
N LYS A 262 -18.45 9.95 -9.73
CA LYS A 262 -18.55 9.68 -8.28
C LYS A 262 -17.25 10.13 -7.59
N GLY A 263 -17.38 10.93 -6.53
CA GLY A 263 -16.23 11.48 -5.79
C GLY A 263 -15.48 12.62 -6.48
N LEU A 264 -15.83 12.98 -7.72
CA LEU A 264 -15.15 14.04 -8.48
C LEU A 264 -15.19 15.42 -7.79
N ASP A 265 -16.25 15.70 -7.03
CA ASP A 265 -16.39 16.94 -6.27
C ASP A 265 -15.36 17.08 -5.13
N LEU A 266 -14.59 16.02 -4.80
CA LEU A 266 -13.45 16.09 -3.88
C LEU A 266 -12.17 16.64 -4.53
N LEU A 267 -12.15 16.76 -5.87
CA LEU A 267 -10.98 17.14 -6.67
C LEU A 267 -11.22 18.40 -7.51
N LYS A 268 -12.44 18.53 -8.03
CA LYS A 268 -12.86 19.56 -8.98
C LYS A 268 -12.64 20.98 -8.46
N GLY A 269 -11.89 21.79 -9.21
CA GLY A 269 -11.60 23.18 -8.84
C GLY A 269 -10.50 23.33 -7.78
N LEU A 270 -9.89 22.23 -7.31
CA LEU A 270 -8.71 22.30 -6.45
C LEU A 270 -7.45 22.48 -7.29
N PRO A 271 -6.52 23.36 -6.88
CA PRO A 271 -5.21 23.40 -7.49
C PRO A 271 -4.50 22.06 -7.28
N SER A 272 -3.90 21.56 -8.35
CA SER A 272 -3.15 20.31 -8.36
C SER A 272 -1.88 20.45 -9.20
N TRP A 273 -0.89 19.61 -8.93
CA TRP A 273 0.44 19.65 -9.55
C TRP A 273 0.83 18.24 -10.01
N PRO A 274 1.42 18.07 -11.21
CA PRO A 274 2.09 16.83 -11.54
C PRO A 274 3.39 16.78 -10.72
N VAL A 275 3.60 15.69 -10.01
CA VAL A 275 4.77 15.41 -9.18
C VAL A 275 5.44 14.15 -9.72
N ARG A 276 6.77 14.13 -9.77
CA ARG A 276 7.53 12.89 -9.94
C ARG A 276 8.55 12.75 -8.83
N LEU A 277 8.50 11.63 -8.12
CA LEU A 277 9.44 11.27 -7.06
C LEU A 277 10.42 10.24 -7.63
N ALA A 278 11.70 10.41 -7.31
CA ALA A 278 12.75 9.43 -7.59
C ALA A 278 13.40 9.03 -6.26
N PHE A 279 13.59 7.73 -6.05
CA PHE A 279 14.03 7.15 -4.79
C PHE A 279 15.44 6.58 -4.92
N PHE A 280 16.33 6.93 -3.99
CA PHE A 280 17.72 6.50 -3.96
C PHE A 280 18.09 5.95 -2.58
N THR A 281 18.51 4.69 -2.50
CA THR A 281 18.94 4.05 -1.26
C THR A 281 20.15 4.73 -0.63
N THR A 282 20.07 4.89 0.68
CA THR A 282 21.13 5.51 1.48
C THR A 282 22.37 4.61 1.53
N GLY A 283 23.47 5.09 0.95
CA GLY A 283 24.75 4.38 0.97
C GLY A 283 25.04 3.51 -0.27
N SER A 284 24.13 3.47 -1.25
CA SER A 284 24.47 2.96 -2.58
C SER A 284 25.45 3.93 -3.29
N ASN A 285 26.19 3.43 -4.29
CA ASN A 285 26.96 4.26 -5.23
C ASN A 285 26.27 4.32 -6.61
N GLU A 286 24.96 4.09 -6.66
CA GLU A 286 24.21 4.05 -7.91
C GLU A 286 23.78 5.46 -8.31
N GLU A 287 24.00 5.81 -9.59
CA GLU A 287 23.68 7.13 -10.14
C GLU A 287 22.21 7.24 -10.60
N LEU A 288 21.52 6.09 -10.69
CA LEU A 288 20.12 5.98 -11.06
C LEU A 288 19.26 5.79 -9.80
N PRO A 289 18.01 6.28 -9.77
CA PRO A 289 17.06 5.89 -8.75
C PRO A 289 16.71 4.41 -8.92
N GLU A 290 16.36 3.73 -7.84
CA GLU A 290 15.85 2.36 -7.93
C GLU A 290 14.45 2.34 -8.58
N TYR A 291 13.60 3.29 -8.21
CA TYR A 291 12.28 3.47 -8.84
C TYR A 291 11.86 4.95 -8.89
N GLU A 292 10.89 5.23 -9.76
CA GLU A 292 10.25 6.53 -9.86
C GLU A 292 8.71 6.40 -9.76
N VAL A 293 8.08 7.38 -9.13
CA VAL A 293 6.60 7.45 -9.01
C VAL A 293 6.13 8.79 -9.53
N GLY A 294 5.38 8.77 -10.63
CA GLY A 294 4.69 9.94 -11.19
C GLY A 294 3.24 9.98 -10.72
N PHE A 295 2.73 11.14 -10.30
CA PHE A 295 1.31 11.28 -9.95
C PHE A 295 0.85 12.73 -10.01
N ARG A 296 -0.47 12.95 -9.95
CA ARG A 296 -1.04 14.29 -9.77
C ARG A 296 -1.47 14.52 -8.33
N LEU A 297 -0.75 15.37 -7.61
CA LEU A 297 -1.05 15.74 -6.22
C LEU A 297 -2.04 16.91 -6.18
N TYR A 298 -3.17 16.74 -5.51
CA TYR A 298 -4.15 17.80 -5.25
C TYR A 298 -3.85 18.50 -3.92
N ALA A 299 -4.26 19.77 -3.78
CA ALA A 299 -3.98 20.58 -2.58
C ALA A 299 -4.58 20.05 -1.27
N ASN A 300 -5.45 19.05 -1.33
CA ASN A 300 -6.03 18.35 -0.19
C ASN A 300 -5.32 17.03 0.16
N GLY A 301 -4.22 16.67 -0.51
CA GLY A 301 -3.45 15.45 -0.26
C GLY A 301 -3.91 14.21 -1.01
N ILE A 302 -4.96 14.31 -1.83
CA ILE A 302 -5.36 13.20 -2.71
C ILE A 302 -4.39 13.11 -3.90
N SER A 303 -4.05 11.89 -4.31
CA SER A 303 -3.39 11.61 -5.59
C SER A 303 -4.44 11.26 -6.66
N GLY A 304 -4.28 11.81 -7.85
CA GLY A 304 -4.98 11.36 -9.06
C GLY A 304 -4.32 10.10 -9.63
N ASP A 305 -4.41 9.89 -10.95
CA ASP A 305 -3.71 8.80 -11.61
C ASP A 305 -2.20 8.79 -11.26
N ILE A 306 -1.69 7.58 -10.98
CA ILE A 306 -0.31 7.30 -10.59
C ILE A 306 0.34 6.45 -11.70
N VAL A 307 1.61 6.71 -11.98
CA VAL A 307 2.50 5.89 -12.81
C VAL A 307 3.61 5.36 -11.91
N LEU A 308 3.76 4.04 -11.85
CA LEU A 308 4.83 3.34 -11.15
C LEU A 308 5.86 2.93 -12.21
N ASP A 309 7.07 3.47 -12.13
CA ASP A 309 8.13 3.26 -13.12
C ASP A 309 9.27 2.45 -12.48
N TYR A 310 9.47 1.24 -13.02
CA TYR A 310 10.45 0.25 -12.56
C TYR A 310 11.74 0.27 -13.41
N GLY A 311 11.82 1.18 -14.40
CA GLY A 311 12.93 1.28 -15.35
C GLY A 311 12.80 0.37 -16.57
N ASP A 312 12.40 -0.90 -16.41
CA ASP A 312 12.20 -1.86 -17.51
C ASP A 312 10.72 -2.12 -17.85
N PHE A 313 9.79 -1.76 -16.96
CA PHE A 313 8.36 -1.65 -17.27
C PHE A 313 7.70 -0.58 -16.39
N SER A 314 6.49 -0.16 -16.76
CA SER A 314 5.70 0.78 -15.96
C SER A 314 4.24 0.36 -15.83
N ILE A 315 3.63 0.69 -14.69
CA ILE A 315 2.24 0.39 -14.35
C ILE A 315 1.46 1.69 -14.19
N ASP A 316 0.40 1.83 -14.99
CA ASP A 316 -0.62 2.86 -14.80
C ASP A 316 -1.57 2.39 -13.69
N ALA A 317 -1.73 3.22 -12.66
CA ALA A 317 -2.74 3.08 -11.61
C ALA A 317 -3.77 4.20 -11.77
N VAL A 318 -4.86 3.89 -12.48
CA VAL A 318 -5.90 4.85 -12.89
C VAL A 318 -6.93 4.99 -11.79
N LEU A 319 -7.15 6.22 -11.29
CA LEU A 319 -8.12 6.49 -10.23
C LEU A 319 -9.55 6.32 -10.76
N SER A 320 -10.24 5.27 -10.31
CA SER A 320 -11.56 4.87 -10.82
C SER A 320 -12.72 5.13 -9.86
N ASP A 321 -12.48 5.17 -8.54
CA ASP A 321 -13.47 5.60 -7.55
C ASP A 321 -12.80 6.33 -6.38
N ILE A 322 -13.47 7.33 -5.84
CA ILE A 322 -13.05 8.01 -4.60
C ILE A 322 -14.25 8.40 -3.74
N GLU A 323 -14.06 8.36 -2.43
CA GLU A 323 -15.02 8.85 -1.44
C GLU A 323 -14.31 9.55 -0.27
N ALA A 324 -15.02 10.46 0.40
CA ALA A 324 -14.51 11.10 1.61
C ALA A 324 -14.74 10.20 2.83
N LEU A 325 -13.73 10.07 3.69
CA LEU A 325 -13.84 9.41 4.98
C LEU A 325 -14.13 10.45 6.07
N PRO A 326 -15.00 10.14 7.05
CA PRO A 326 -15.37 11.08 8.10
C PRO A 326 -14.20 11.31 9.06
N ARG A 327 -13.96 12.58 9.39
CA ARG A 327 -13.09 12.95 10.51
C ARG A 327 -13.83 12.72 11.84
N PRO A 328 -13.21 12.11 12.88
CA PRO A 328 -13.80 11.98 14.20
C PRO A 328 -14.00 13.34 14.88
N SER A 329 -14.97 13.43 15.78
CA SER A 329 -15.25 14.68 16.53
C SER A 329 -14.23 14.89 17.65
N CYS A 330 -13.32 15.83 17.41
CA CYS A 330 -12.30 16.37 18.31
C CYS A 330 -11.77 17.71 17.74
#